data_AF-A0A933CJI0-F1
#
_entry.id   AF-A0A933CJI0-F1
#
_cell.length_a   1.000
_cell.length_b   1.000
_cell.length_c   1.000
_cell.angle_alpha   90.00
_cell.angle_beta   90.00
_cell.angle_gamma   90.00
#
_symmetry.space_group_name_H-M   'P 1'
#
loop_
_entity.id
_entity.type
_entity.pdbx_description
1 polymer ?
#
loop_
_entity_poly.entity_id
_entity_poly.type
_entity_poly.pdbx_seq_one_letter_code
_entity_poly.pdbx_strand_id
1 'polypeptide(L)'
;MAQRSISEQEVVAARLRAWQRVELARHPQRPYTLDYIPLLFENFSEIHGDRGFADDPAIVCGTARFHGEPVLVVGHQKGHDTKERVVRNFGQPKPEGYRKALRAMRLAAKFGRPVLSLVDTPGAYPGVDAEARGQAEAIAHNLREINRLPVPIVVTVTGEGGSGGALAIAIGDKINMLANAFYSVISPEGCASIMWRDAAQKELAAEALKITAEDLLALGLIDEIVPEPEGGAHTDPKQMAEILDAVLERSLAELRKYSPRELLGRRYEKFRRMGQFFRTA
;
A
#
# COMPACT_ATOMS: atom_id res chain seq x y z
N MET A 1 15.65 -21.06 -37.85
CA MET A 1 15.72 -20.51 -36.47
C MET A 1 14.58 -21.10 -35.69
N ALA A 2 14.84 -22.10 -34.83
CA ALA A 2 13.80 -22.79 -34.09
C ALA A 2 13.34 -21.92 -32.91
N GLN A 3 12.06 -21.53 -32.91
CA GLN A 3 11.40 -20.99 -31.72
C GLN A 3 11.34 -22.10 -30.67
N ARG A 4 12.09 -21.94 -29.58
CA ARG A 4 11.91 -22.77 -28.38
C ARG A 4 10.56 -22.39 -27.76
N SER A 5 9.59 -23.30 -27.82
CA SER A 5 8.37 -23.23 -27.02
C SER A 5 8.76 -23.43 -25.56
N ILE A 6 8.62 -22.39 -24.75
CA ILE A 6 8.77 -22.47 -23.29
C ILE A 6 7.61 -23.33 -22.78
N SER A 7 7.91 -24.38 -22.03
CA SER A 7 6.90 -25.28 -21.48
C SER A 7 6.06 -24.59 -20.39
N GLU A 8 4.80 -24.98 -20.21
CA GLU A 8 3.95 -24.49 -19.10
C GLU A 8 4.63 -24.67 -17.74
N GLN A 9 5.43 -25.74 -17.57
CA GLN A 9 6.19 -25.98 -16.35
C GLN A 9 7.34 -24.97 -16.15
N GLU A 10 7.98 -24.50 -17.22
CA GLU A 10 9.00 -23.43 -17.16
C GLU A 10 8.36 -22.07 -16.91
N VAL A 11 7.15 -21.81 -17.42
CA VAL A 11 6.38 -20.58 -17.10
C VAL A 11 5.90 -20.58 -15.65
N VAL A 12 5.52 -21.75 -15.11
CA VAL A 12 5.18 -21.94 -13.69
C VAL A 12 6.43 -21.86 -12.80
N ALA A 13 7.60 -22.35 -13.25
CA ALA A 13 8.86 -22.22 -12.53
C ALA A 13 9.46 -20.80 -12.58
N ALA A 14 9.18 -20.04 -13.65
CA ALA A 14 9.59 -18.64 -13.79
C ALA A 14 8.73 -17.67 -12.96
N ARG A 15 7.50 -18.08 -12.61
CA ARG A 15 6.69 -17.36 -11.63
C ARG A 15 7.11 -17.79 -10.23
N LEU A 16 7.67 -16.85 -9.47
CA LEU A 16 7.77 -17.02 -8.03
C LEU A 16 6.39 -17.38 -7.47
N ARG A 17 6.34 -18.46 -6.69
CA ARG A 17 5.14 -18.87 -5.95
C ARG A 17 4.70 -17.70 -5.06
N ALA A 18 3.40 -17.57 -4.81
CA ALA A 18 2.83 -16.49 -4.01
C ALA A 18 3.56 -16.35 -2.66
N TRP A 19 3.91 -17.47 -2.04
CA TRP A 19 4.68 -17.48 -0.79
C TRP A 19 6.09 -16.89 -0.91
N GLN A 20 6.81 -17.15 -2.00
CA GLN A 20 8.15 -16.58 -2.21
C GLN A 20 8.08 -15.06 -2.36
N ARG A 21 7.01 -14.53 -2.96
CA ARG A 21 6.75 -13.08 -2.98
C ARG A 21 6.45 -12.55 -1.59
N VAL A 22 5.66 -13.27 -0.78
CA VAL A 22 5.43 -12.89 0.63
C VAL A 22 6.75 -12.81 1.40
N GLU A 23 7.68 -13.73 1.18
CA GLU A 23 9.01 -13.70 1.81
C GLU A 23 9.82 -12.48 1.38
N LEU A 24 9.79 -12.11 0.09
CA LEU A 24 10.42 -10.90 -0.43
C LEU A 24 9.75 -9.61 0.06
N ALA A 25 8.42 -9.59 0.20
CA ALA A 25 7.67 -8.48 0.79
C ALA A 25 8.01 -8.25 2.26
N ARG A 26 8.35 -9.34 2.98
CA ARG A 26 8.74 -9.34 4.40
C ARG A 26 10.24 -9.32 4.60
N HIS A 27 11.02 -9.15 3.53
CA HIS A 27 12.47 -9.17 3.62
C HIS A 27 12.95 -8.10 4.62
N PRO A 28 13.84 -8.42 5.58
CA PRO A 28 14.23 -7.47 6.63
C PRO A 28 14.82 -6.15 6.13
N GLN A 29 15.45 -6.18 4.96
CA GLN A 29 16.06 -5.01 4.30
C GLN A 29 15.18 -4.41 3.19
N ARG A 30 13.91 -4.82 3.08
CA ARG A 30 13.00 -4.20 2.12
C ARG A 30 12.87 -2.69 2.46
N PRO A 31 13.02 -1.78 1.49
CA PRO A 31 12.91 -0.36 1.77
C PRO A 31 11.53 0.04 2.29
N TYR A 32 11.50 0.85 3.34
CA TYR A 32 10.31 1.41 3.95
C TYR A 32 10.07 2.86 3.49
N THR A 33 8.96 3.46 3.94
CA THR A 33 8.56 4.83 3.58
C THR A 33 9.70 5.85 3.75
N LEU A 34 10.39 5.84 4.90
CA LEU A 34 11.51 6.76 5.16
C LEU A 34 12.78 6.47 4.33
N ASP A 35 12.92 5.27 3.74
CA ASP A 35 14.02 4.99 2.81
C ASP A 35 13.74 5.58 1.42
N TYR A 36 12.48 5.56 0.99
CA TYR A 36 12.06 6.17 -0.28
C TYR A 36 12.02 7.68 -0.22
N ILE A 37 11.66 8.28 0.93
CA ILE A 37 11.47 9.72 1.03
C ILE A 37 12.69 10.54 0.55
N PRO A 38 13.93 10.30 1.02
CA PRO A 38 15.09 11.06 0.57
C PRO A 38 15.53 10.74 -0.86
N LEU A 39 15.05 9.64 -1.44
CA LEU A 39 15.37 9.25 -2.81
C LEU A 39 14.40 9.83 -3.84
N LEU A 40 13.14 10.07 -3.44
CA LEU A 40 12.06 10.53 -4.34
C LEU A 40 11.67 11.98 -4.13
N PHE A 41 11.88 12.54 -2.93
CA PHE A 41 11.31 13.84 -2.57
C PHE A 41 12.35 14.81 -2.04
N GLU A 42 12.11 16.09 -2.33
CA GLU A 42 12.87 17.20 -1.79
C GLU A 42 12.09 17.89 -0.67
N ASN A 43 12.80 18.52 0.27
CA ASN A 43 12.22 19.40 1.29
C ASN A 43 11.10 18.71 2.11
N PHE A 44 11.26 17.43 2.42
CA PHE A 44 10.30 16.72 3.27
C PHE A 44 10.24 17.36 4.66
N SER A 45 9.02 17.69 5.09
CA SER A 45 8.71 18.22 6.41
C SER A 45 7.64 17.34 7.05
N GLU A 46 8.05 16.56 8.04
CA GLU A 46 7.18 15.60 8.73
C GLU A 46 6.12 16.32 9.57
N ILE A 47 4.91 15.77 9.55
CA ILE A 47 3.74 16.24 10.28
C ILE A 47 3.39 15.22 11.37
N HIS A 48 3.46 15.65 12.62
CA HIS A 48 3.18 14.82 13.79
C HIS A 48 1.78 15.04 14.39
N GLY A 49 1.24 14.01 15.01
CA GLY A 49 0.06 14.03 15.88
C GLY A 49 -1.29 14.06 15.15
N ASP A 50 -2.32 13.44 15.74
CA ASP A 50 -3.68 13.44 15.21
C ASP A 50 -4.55 14.62 15.72
N ARG A 51 -4.06 15.36 16.72
CA ARG A 51 -4.78 16.41 17.49
C ARG A 51 -5.96 15.87 18.33
N GLY A 52 -6.04 14.56 18.53
CA GLY A 52 -7.06 13.91 19.35
C GLY A 52 -6.49 13.09 20.50
N PHE A 53 -5.36 12.40 20.29
CA PHE A 53 -4.78 11.50 21.26
C PHE A 53 -3.24 11.52 21.26
N ALA A 54 -2.59 11.14 20.15
CA ALA A 54 -1.14 10.96 20.11
C ALA A 54 -0.56 11.11 18.69
N ASP A 55 0.77 11.05 18.60
CA ASP A 55 1.49 10.85 17.35
C ASP A 55 1.87 9.37 17.22
N ASP A 56 1.24 8.66 16.27
CA ASP A 56 1.52 7.25 16.04
C ASP A 56 2.78 7.05 15.18
N PRO A 57 3.85 6.46 15.69
CA PRO A 57 5.09 6.27 14.94
C PRO A 57 4.95 5.28 13.78
N ALA A 58 3.94 4.42 13.74
CA ALA A 58 3.72 3.47 12.63
C ALA A 58 3.24 4.13 11.32
N ILE A 59 2.84 5.41 11.38
CA ILE A 59 2.48 6.22 10.21
C ILE A 59 3.42 7.40 10.12
N VAL A 60 4.05 7.60 8.95
CA VAL A 60 4.80 8.81 8.62
C VAL A 60 3.99 9.60 7.61
N CYS A 61 3.87 10.91 7.80
CA CYS A 61 3.24 11.79 6.82
C CYS A 61 3.88 13.17 6.84
N GLY A 62 3.94 13.85 5.71
CA GLY A 62 4.57 15.15 5.63
C GLY A 62 4.41 15.81 4.26
N THR A 63 4.67 17.11 4.20
CA THR A 63 4.72 17.82 2.92
C THR A 63 6.09 17.69 2.31
N ALA A 64 6.17 17.56 0.99
CA ALA A 64 7.43 17.49 0.26
C ALA A 64 7.29 18.14 -1.12
N ARG A 65 8.36 18.10 -1.91
CA ARG A 65 8.32 18.39 -3.34
C ARG A 65 8.67 17.13 -4.14
N PHE A 66 7.87 16.85 -5.15
CA PHE A 66 8.11 15.79 -6.14
C PHE A 66 8.26 16.45 -7.50
N HIS A 67 9.46 16.39 -8.11
CA HIS A 67 9.80 17.14 -9.34
C HIS A 67 9.39 18.62 -9.28
N GLY A 68 9.68 19.28 -8.15
CA GLY A 68 9.33 20.67 -7.88
C GLY A 68 7.86 20.93 -7.51
N GLU A 69 6.94 19.97 -7.66
CA GLU A 69 5.53 20.14 -7.27
C GLU A 69 5.33 19.89 -5.77
N PRO A 70 4.60 20.74 -5.02
CA PRO A 70 4.26 20.47 -3.64
C PRO A 70 3.25 19.32 -3.50
N VAL A 71 3.66 18.27 -2.79
CA VAL A 71 2.84 17.07 -2.53
C VAL A 71 2.72 16.80 -1.04
N LEU A 72 1.78 15.92 -0.67
CA LEU A 72 1.79 15.23 0.61
C LEU A 72 2.22 13.78 0.40
N VAL A 73 3.14 13.32 1.23
CA VAL A 73 3.51 11.90 1.34
C VAL A 73 2.92 11.35 2.64
N VAL A 74 2.35 10.15 2.58
CA VAL A 74 1.86 9.41 3.75
C VAL A 74 2.18 7.94 3.59
N GLY A 75 2.64 7.27 4.62
CA GLY A 75 2.91 5.84 4.52
C GLY A 75 3.08 5.15 5.84
N HIS A 76 3.08 3.82 5.76
CA HIS A 76 3.42 2.98 6.90
C HIS A 76 4.93 2.98 7.11
N GLN A 77 5.34 3.02 8.36
CA GLN A 77 6.76 2.97 8.71
C GLN A 77 7.02 1.79 9.65
N LYS A 78 7.82 0.84 9.18
CA LYS A 78 8.40 -0.25 9.98
C LYS A 78 9.75 0.20 10.56
N GLY A 79 10.54 -0.74 11.08
CA GLY A 79 11.90 -0.51 11.55
C GLY A 79 12.89 -1.54 10.99
N HIS A 80 14.13 -1.11 10.77
CA HIS A 80 15.18 -2.00 10.27
C HIS A 80 15.74 -2.87 11.39
N ASP A 81 15.88 -2.31 12.59
CA ASP A 81 16.30 -3.04 13.78
C ASP A 81 15.16 -3.30 14.77
N THR A 82 15.40 -4.15 15.77
CA THR A 82 14.41 -4.53 16.78
C THR A 82 13.90 -3.34 17.58
N LYS A 83 14.76 -2.38 17.91
CA LYS A 83 14.39 -1.21 18.72
C LYS A 83 13.46 -0.30 17.91
N GLU A 84 13.80 -0.03 16.66
CA GLU A 84 12.96 0.72 15.74
C GLU A 84 11.62 0.02 15.50
N ARG A 85 11.61 -1.30 15.30
CA ARG A 85 10.38 -2.07 15.10
C ARG A 85 9.44 -1.95 16.28
N VAL A 86 9.96 -2.05 17.51
CA VAL A 86 9.14 -1.88 18.72
C VAL A 86 8.57 -0.46 18.80
N VAL A 87 9.40 0.57 18.55
CA VAL A 87 8.95 1.97 18.55
C VAL A 87 7.86 2.19 17.50
N ARG A 88 8.06 1.68 16.28
CA ARG A 88 7.17 1.82 15.13
C ARG A 88 6.01 0.82 15.14
N ASN A 89 5.83 0.07 16.23
CA ASN A 89 4.83 -0.97 16.36
C ASN A 89 4.80 -1.95 15.16
N PHE A 90 5.97 -2.30 14.63
CA PHE A 90 6.14 -3.15 13.44
C PHE A 90 5.38 -2.65 12.21
N GLY A 91 5.15 -1.34 12.10
CA GLY A 91 4.35 -0.72 11.04
C GLY A 91 2.86 -1.04 11.15
N GLN A 92 2.36 -1.41 12.33
CA GLN A 92 0.94 -1.63 12.60
C GLN A 92 0.32 -0.39 13.28
N PRO A 93 -0.45 0.43 12.56
CA PRO A 93 -1.00 1.64 13.14
C PRO A 93 -2.11 1.34 14.16
N LYS A 94 -2.13 2.18 15.18
CA LYS A 94 -3.23 2.39 16.13
C LYS A 94 -4.21 3.43 15.55
N PRO A 95 -5.38 3.65 16.17
CA PRO A 95 -6.43 4.53 15.59
C PRO A 95 -5.93 5.95 15.34
N GLU A 96 -5.14 6.50 16.26
CA GLU A 96 -4.47 7.80 16.15
C GLU A 96 -3.58 7.92 14.90
N GLY A 97 -2.97 6.84 14.41
CA GLY A 97 -2.19 6.85 13.17
C GLY A 97 -3.05 7.10 11.93
N TYR A 98 -4.20 6.44 11.84
CA TYR A 98 -5.15 6.66 10.74
C TYR A 98 -5.76 8.06 10.79
N ARG A 99 -6.10 8.55 11.99
CA ARG A 99 -6.60 9.93 12.18
C ARG A 99 -5.55 10.97 11.79
N LYS A 100 -4.27 10.75 12.15
CA LYS A 100 -3.14 11.58 11.71
C LYS A 100 -3.01 11.58 10.18
N ALA A 101 -3.04 10.41 9.54
CA ALA A 101 -2.99 10.30 8.08
C ALA A 101 -4.11 11.13 7.42
N LEU A 102 -5.36 10.93 7.85
CA LEU A 102 -6.50 11.67 7.30
C LEU A 102 -6.39 13.19 7.54
N ARG A 103 -5.89 13.62 8.71
CA ARG A 103 -5.66 15.04 9.01
C ARG A 103 -4.67 15.64 8.02
N ALA A 104 -3.56 14.95 7.74
CA ALA A 104 -2.57 15.38 6.78
C ALA A 104 -3.14 15.41 5.35
N MET A 105 -3.89 14.38 4.95
CA MET A 105 -4.54 14.30 3.63
C MET A 105 -5.59 15.41 3.42
N ARG A 106 -6.37 15.75 4.44
CA ARG A 106 -7.29 16.91 4.41
C ARG A 106 -6.54 18.23 4.26
N LEU A 107 -5.36 18.37 4.88
CA LEU A 107 -4.50 19.55 4.70
C LEU A 107 -4.00 19.66 3.26
N ALA A 108 -3.57 18.54 2.65
CA ALA A 108 -3.18 18.51 1.24
C ALA A 108 -4.34 18.93 0.34
N ALA A 109 -5.53 18.36 0.55
CA ALA A 109 -6.73 18.72 -0.19
C ALA A 109 -7.11 20.20 -0.07
N LYS A 110 -6.99 20.80 1.13
CA LYS A 110 -7.23 22.23 1.36
C LYS A 110 -6.34 23.12 0.48
N PHE A 111 -5.13 22.69 0.19
CA PHE A 111 -4.16 23.43 -0.63
C PHE A 111 -4.04 22.90 -2.06
N GLY A 112 -4.95 22.00 -2.49
CA GLY A 112 -4.92 21.44 -3.85
C GLY A 112 -3.69 20.59 -4.15
N ARG A 113 -3.06 19.98 -3.13
CA ARG A 113 -1.83 19.20 -3.29
C ARG A 113 -2.15 17.72 -3.51
N PRO A 114 -1.50 17.05 -4.49
CA PRO A 114 -1.61 15.60 -4.63
C PRO A 114 -1.15 14.84 -3.39
N VAL A 115 -1.68 13.63 -3.21
CA VAL A 115 -1.27 12.72 -2.15
C VAL A 115 -0.59 11.48 -2.75
N LEU A 116 0.58 11.16 -2.22
CA LEU A 116 1.33 9.94 -2.53
C LEU A 116 1.31 9.04 -1.29
N SER A 117 0.66 7.89 -1.38
CA SER A 117 0.53 6.95 -0.28
C SER A 117 1.40 5.70 -0.46
N LEU A 118 2.26 5.40 0.52
CA LEU A 118 3.12 4.22 0.53
C LEU A 118 2.62 3.17 1.54
N VAL A 119 2.14 2.04 1.04
CA VAL A 119 1.46 1.01 1.83
C VAL A 119 2.42 -0.14 2.15
N ASP A 120 2.72 -0.34 3.43
CA ASP A 120 3.54 -1.44 3.93
C ASP A 120 3.25 -1.75 5.41
N THR A 121 2.19 -2.51 5.64
CA THR A 121 1.76 -2.91 6.98
C THR A 121 1.32 -4.38 7.01
N PRO A 122 1.65 -5.13 8.08
CA PRO A 122 1.03 -6.43 8.34
C PRO A 122 -0.48 -6.31 8.62
N GLY A 123 -0.95 -5.12 8.99
CA GLY A 123 -2.33 -4.82 9.35
C GLY A 123 -2.43 -3.77 10.46
N ALA A 124 -3.65 -3.38 10.80
CA ALA A 124 -3.90 -2.52 11.95
C ALA A 124 -3.53 -3.25 13.25
N TYR A 125 -3.03 -2.51 14.25
CA TYR A 125 -2.65 -3.10 15.53
C TYR A 125 -3.86 -3.72 16.25
N PRO A 126 -3.87 -5.03 16.54
CA PRO A 126 -5.01 -5.73 17.15
C PRO A 126 -4.92 -5.73 18.68
N GLY A 127 -4.76 -4.56 19.29
CA GLY A 127 -4.59 -4.39 20.74
C GLY A 127 -5.84 -3.88 21.45
N VAL A 128 -5.99 -4.22 22.74
CA VAL A 128 -7.11 -3.75 23.59
C VAL A 128 -7.18 -2.22 23.64
N ASP A 129 -6.03 -1.55 23.66
CA ASP A 129 -5.96 -0.10 23.70
C ASP A 129 -6.38 0.53 22.35
N ALA A 130 -6.06 -0.12 21.24
CA ALA A 130 -6.53 0.28 19.91
C ALA A 130 -8.05 0.10 19.77
N GLU A 131 -8.59 -1.02 20.26
CA GLU A 131 -10.04 -1.26 20.27
C GLU A 131 -10.78 -0.21 21.12
N ALA A 132 -10.29 0.06 22.34
CA ALA A 132 -10.87 1.06 23.23
C ALA A 132 -10.86 2.49 22.65
N ARG A 133 -9.95 2.77 21.69
CA ARG A 133 -9.85 4.05 20.98
C ARG A 133 -10.51 4.04 19.60
N GLY A 134 -11.19 2.97 19.21
CA GLY A 134 -11.98 2.90 17.98
C GLY A 134 -11.17 2.60 16.73
N GLN A 135 -10.44 1.47 16.70
CA GLN A 135 -9.69 1.02 15.51
C GLN A 135 -10.57 0.87 14.27
N ALA A 136 -11.72 0.20 14.42
CA ALA A 136 -12.69 0.06 13.34
C ALA A 136 -13.25 1.41 12.86
N GLU A 137 -13.55 2.33 13.79
CA GLU A 137 -14.03 3.67 13.46
C GLU A 137 -12.99 4.47 12.68
N ALA A 138 -11.74 4.49 13.13
CA ALA A 138 -10.68 5.25 12.49
C ALA A 138 -10.43 4.77 11.05
N ILE A 139 -10.41 3.46 10.83
CA ILE A 139 -10.30 2.87 9.49
C ILE A 139 -11.52 3.25 8.66
N ALA A 140 -12.74 2.98 9.13
CA ALA A 140 -13.97 3.23 8.37
C ALA A 140 -14.14 4.72 8.02
N HIS A 141 -13.80 5.61 8.94
CA HIS A 141 -13.82 7.04 8.74
C HIS A 141 -12.81 7.47 7.66
N ASN A 142 -11.59 6.92 7.66
CA ASN A 142 -10.64 7.15 6.59
C ASN A 142 -11.16 6.70 5.23
N LEU A 143 -11.72 5.48 5.12
CA LEU A 143 -12.28 4.98 3.85
C LEU A 143 -13.36 5.92 3.30
N ARG A 144 -14.23 6.44 4.17
CA ARG A 144 -15.29 7.38 3.78
C ARG A 144 -14.73 8.73 3.32
N GLU A 145 -13.79 9.28 4.07
CA GLU A 145 -13.33 10.65 3.89
C GLU A 145 -12.28 10.79 2.79
N ILE A 146 -11.37 9.83 2.66
CA ILE A 146 -10.35 9.83 1.61
C ILE A 146 -11.02 9.77 0.23
N ASN A 147 -12.08 8.98 0.08
CA ASN A 147 -12.88 8.92 -1.16
C ASN A 147 -13.40 10.30 -1.60
N ARG A 148 -13.58 11.24 -0.68
CA ARG A 148 -14.15 12.58 -0.93
C ARG A 148 -13.11 13.67 -1.16
N LEU A 149 -11.81 13.35 -1.11
CA LEU A 149 -10.76 14.36 -1.26
C LEU A 149 -10.66 14.83 -2.73
N PRO A 150 -10.81 16.14 -3.00
CA PRO A 150 -10.83 16.70 -4.37
C PRO A 150 -9.42 16.93 -4.94
N VAL A 151 -8.50 16.00 -4.71
CA VAL A 151 -7.11 16.03 -5.21
C VAL A 151 -6.70 14.65 -5.74
N PRO A 152 -5.70 14.57 -6.63
CA PRO A 152 -5.14 13.29 -7.07
C PRO A 152 -4.54 12.51 -5.90
N ILE A 153 -4.81 11.21 -5.85
CA ILE A 153 -4.24 10.28 -4.87
C ILE A 153 -3.65 9.10 -5.62
N VAL A 154 -2.34 8.91 -5.47
CA VAL A 154 -1.60 7.75 -6.00
C VAL A 154 -1.17 6.90 -4.81
N VAL A 155 -1.59 5.64 -4.80
CA VAL A 155 -1.25 4.64 -3.80
C VAL A 155 -0.22 3.71 -4.40
N THR A 156 0.81 3.36 -3.65
CA THR A 156 1.76 2.31 -4.01
C THR A 156 1.90 1.33 -2.86
N VAL A 157 1.55 0.06 -3.08
CA VAL A 157 1.85 -1.01 -2.12
C VAL A 157 3.31 -1.39 -2.28
N THR A 158 4.13 -0.94 -1.33
CA THR A 158 5.59 -1.11 -1.35
C THR A 158 6.03 -2.37 -0.65
N GLY A 159 5.23 -2.97 0.23
CA GLY A 159 5.57 -4.23 0.90
C GLY A 159 4.34 -5.06 1.20
N GLU A 160 3.90 -5.06 2.45
CA GLU A 160 2.72 -5.79 2.90
C GLU A 160 1.46 -4.91 2.80
N GLY A 161 0.44 -5.38 2.08
CA GLY A 161 -0.90 -4.82 2.03
C GLY A 161 -1.82 -5.55 3.00
N GLY A 162 -1.63 -5.36 4.31
CA GLY A 162 -2.39 -6.03 5.35
C GLY A 162 -3.81 -5.50 5.57
N SER A 163 -4.80 -6.14 4.95
CA SER A 163 -6.23 -6.02 5.27
C SER A 163 -6.75 -4.57 5.34
N GLY A 164 -7.71 -4.30 6.22
CA GLY A 164 -8.29 -2.98 6.45
C GLY A 164 -7.28 -1.94 6.95
N GLY A 165 -6.17 -2.37 7.59
CA GLY A 165 -5.12 -1.45 8.03
C GLY A 165 -4.37 -0.82 6.86
N ALA A 166 -4.01 -1.62 5.86
CA ALA A 166 -3.50 -1.11 4.60
C ALA A 166 -4.54 -0.26 3.87
N LEU A 167 -5.79 -0.76 3.77
CA LEU A 167 -6.87 -0.09 3.05
C LEU A 167 -7.19 1.32 3.59
N ALA A 168 -6.96 1.56 4.89
CA ALA A 168 -7.21 2.84 5.55
C ALA A 168 -6.41 4.02 4.97
N ILE A 169 -5.35 3.78 4.19
CA ILE A 169 -4.66 4.81 3.41
C ILE A 169 -4.51 4.45 1.92
N ALA A 170 -5.08 3.32 1.48
CA ALA A 170 -4.95 2.81 0.11
C ALA A 170 -6.14 3.15 -0.80
N ILE A 171 -6.99 4.10 -0.41
CA ILE A 171 -8.05 4.63 -1.28
C ILE A 171 -7.45 5.70 -2.18
N GLY A 172 -7.29 5.40 -3.47
CA GLY A 172 -6.71 6.33 -4.44
C GLY A 172 -7.33 6.24 -5.83
N ASP A 173 -6.94 7.19 -6.69
CA ASP A 173 -7.33 7.21 -8.09
C ASP A 173 -6.50 6.18 -8.88
N LYS A 174 -5.22 6.08 -8.56
CA LYS A 174 -4.27 5.09 -9.07
C LYS A 174 -3.72 4.25 -7.90
N ILE A 175 -3.69 2.94 -8.05
CA ILE A 175 -3.18 1.96 -7.11
C ILE A 175 -2.11 1.13 -7.85
N ASN A 176 -0.87 1.40 -7.50
CA ASN A 176 0.31 0.69 -7.97
C ASN A 176 0.73 -0.35 -6.92
N MET A 177 1.45 -1.37 -7.35
CA MET A 177 1.96 -2.40 -6.46
C MET A 177 3.33 -2.87 -6.94
N LEU A 178 4.32 -2.91 -6.05
CA LEU A 178 5.62 -3.48 -6.41
C LEU A 178 5.48 -4.97 -6.71
N ALA A 179 6.27 -5.49 -7.65
CA ALA A 179 6.12 -6.84 -8.17
C ALA A 179 6.17 -7.93 -7.09
N ASN A 180 6.95 -7.75 -6.02
CA ASN A 180 7.05 -8.71 -4.92
C ASN A 180 6.30 -8.27 -3.67
N ALA A 181 5.49 -7.20 -3.72
CA ALA A 181 4.55 -6.89 -2.66
C ALA A 181 3.40 -7.92 -2.64
N PHE A 182 2.61 -7.96 -1.55
CA PHE A 182 1.33 -8.67 -1.53
C PHE A 182 0.22 -7.77 -1.00
N TYR A 183 -1.04 -8.03 -1.39
CA TYR A 183 -2.20 -7.34 -0.82
C TYR A 183 -3.28 -8.38 -0.52
N SER A 184 -3.74 -8.45 0.73
CA SER A 184 -4.68 -9.49 1.16
C SER A 184 -5.66 -9.00 2.22
N VAL A 185 -6.85 -9.60 2.25
CA VAL A 185 -7.87 -9.38 3.29
C VAL A 185 -7.47 -9.98 4.64
N ILE A 186 -6.61 -11.00 4.64
CA ILE A 186 -6.12 -11.70 5.83
C ILE A 186 -4.68 -12.18 5.58
N SER A 187 -3.86 -12.30 6.62
CA SER A 187 -2.53 -12.91 6.46
C SER A 187 -2.65 -14.36 5.97
N PRO A 188 -1.70 -14.86 5.15
CA PRO A 188 -1.71 -16.27 4.74
C PRO A 188 -1.74 -17.24 5.92
N GLU A 189 -1.01 -16.94 6.99
CA GLU A 189 -1.01 -17.73 8.22
C GLU A 189 -2.36 -17.71 8.94
N GLY A 190 -3.01 -16.53 8.97
CA GLY A 190 -4.34 -16.38 9.56
C GLY A 190 -5.39 -17.17 8.78
N CYS A 191 -5.34 -17.11 7.44
CA CYS A 191 -6.21 -17.91 6.58
C CYS A 191 -5.97 -19.42 6.77
N ALA A 192 -4.71 -19.84 6.79
CA ALA A 192 -4.32 -21.23 6.98
C ALA A 192 -4.84 -21.81 8.30
N SER A 193 -4.70 -21.07 9.40
CA SER A 193 -5.20 -21.49 10.71
C SER A 193 -6.72 -21.58 10.82
N ILE A 194 -7.48 -20.82 10.00
CA ILE A 194 -8.95 -20.87 9.98
C ILE A 194 -9.45 -21.96 9.04
N MET A 195 -9.00 -21.93 7.79
CA MET A 195 -9.54 -22.78 6.71
C MET A 195 -9.02 -24.22 6.79
N TRP A 196 -7.75 -24.40 7.18
CA TRP A 196 -7.10 -25.71 7.27
C TRP A 196 -6.80 -26.15 8.70
N ARG A 197 -7.07 -25.30 9.71
CA ARG A 197 -6.72 -25.55 11.13
C ARG A 197 -5.22 -25.82 11.34
N ASP A 198 -4.39 -25.33 10.42
CA ASP A 198 -2.95 -25.55 10.41
C ASP A 198 -2.25 -24.34 9.76
N ALA A 199 -1.55 -23.55 10.58
CA ALA A 199 -0.81 -22.38 10.10
C ALA A 199 0.37 -22.75 9.18
N ALA A 200 0.84 -24.00 9.17
CA ALA A 200 1.88 -24.45 8.25
C ALA A 200 1.39 -24.48 6.79
N GLN A 201 0.06 -24.52 6.56
CA GLN A 201 -0.55 -24.44 5.21
C GLN A 201 -0.54 -23.02 4.61
N LYS A 202 0.30 -22.11 5.13
CA LYS A 202 0.43 -20.72 4.67
C LYS A 202 0.77 -20.59 3.18
N GLU A 203 1.55 -21.50 2.60
CA GLU A 203 1.86 -21.48 1.16
C GLU A 203 0.60 -21.74 0.33
N LEU A 204 -0.18 -22.76 0.71
CA LEU A 204 -1.45 -23.11 0.08
C LEU A 204 -2.47 -21.97 0.23
N ALA A 205 -2.53 -21.35 1.41
CA ALA A 205 -3.41 -20.22 1.68
C ALA A 205 -3.02 -18.99 0.84
N ALA A 206 -1.73 -18.69 0.69
CA ALA A 206 -1.26 -17.57 -0.13
C ALA A 206 -1.67 -17.72 -1.60
N GLU A 207 -1.52 -18.92 -2.17
CA GLU A 207 -1.95 -19.24 -3.54
C GLU A 207 -3.48 -19.15 -3.69
N ALA A 208 -4.23 -19.72 -2.74
CA ALA A 208 -5.69 -19.71 -2.77
C ALA A 208 -6.28 -18.30 -2.67
N LEU A 209 -5.64 -17.41 -1.90
CA LEU A 209 -6.08 -16.03 -1.71
C LEU A 209 -5.76 -15.10 -2.89
N LYS A 210 -4.89 -15.51 -3.82
CA LYS A 210 -4.53 -14.71 -5.01
C LYS A 210 -4.01 -13.31 -4.67
N ILE A 211 -2.98 -13.26 -3.82
CA ILE A 211 -2.49 -12.02 -3.17
C ILE A 211 -1.35 -11.32 -3.93
N THR A 212 -0.90 -11.89 -5.05
CA THR A 212 0.25 -11.39 -5.81
C THR A 212 -0.13 -10.17 -6.67
N ALA A 213 0.86 -9.37 -7.07
CA ALA A 213 0.62 -8.23 -7.94
C ALA A 213 -0.03 -8.65 -9.27
N GLU A 214 0.39 -9.79 -9.85
CA GLU A 214 -0.19 -10.33 -11.07
C GLU A 214 -1.65 -10.77 -10.91
N ASP A 215 -1.97 -11.45 -9.80
CA ASP A 215 -3.34 -11.85 -9.50
C ASP A 215 -4.25 -10.62 -9.35
N LEU A 216 -3.81 -9.63 -8.57
CA LEU A 216 -4.61 -8.45 -8.25
C LEU A 216 -4.78 -7.54 -9.47
N LEU A 217 -3.79 -7.48 -10.36
CA LEU A 217 -3.93 -6.80 -11.65
C LEU A 217 -4.96 -7.52 -12.53
N ALA A 218 -4.90 -8.85 -12.62
CA ALA A 218 -5.85 -9.64 -13.38
C ALA A 218 -7.29 -9.53 -12.84
N LEU A 219 -7.45 -9.33 -11.52
CA LEU A 219 -8.73 -9.08 -10.86
C LEU A 219 -9.21 -7.62 -10.98
N GLY A 220 -8.39 -6.71 -11.53
CA GLY A 220 -8.71 -5.29 -11.65
C GLY A 220 -8.74 -4.54 -10.31
N LEU A 221 -8.01 -5.04 -9.30
CA LEU A 221 -7.92 -4.45 -7.96
C LEU A 221 -6.77 -3.45 -7.83
N ILE A 222 -5.75 -3.58 -8.67
CA ILE A 222 -4.67 -2.60 -8.87
C ILE A 222 -4.62 -2.18 -10.33
N ASP A 223 -3.98 -1.04 -10.63
CA ASP A 223 -3.90 -0.51 -11.99
C ASP A 223 -2.56 -0.81 -12.66
N GLU A 224 -1.49 -1.01 -11.88
CA GLU A 224 -0.15 -1.19 -12.43
C GLU A 224 0.77 -1.95 -11.48
N ILE A 225 1.58 -2.84 -12.07
CA ILE A 225 2.68 -3.52 -11.38
C ILE A 225 3.96 -2.74 -11.64
N VAL A 226 4.64 -2.35 -10.57
CA VAL A 226 5.96 -1.70 -10.63
C VAL A 226 7.03 -2.78 -10.56
N PRO A 227 7.89 -2.93 -11.57
CA PRO A 227 8.95 -3.93 -11.53
C PRO A 227 9.93 -3.61 -10.40
N GLU A 228 10.53 -4.66 -9.82
CA GLU A 228 11.61 -4.51 -8.84
C GLU A 228 12.96 -4.82 -9.50
N PRO A 229 14.08 -4.32 -8.96
CA PRO A 229 15.42 -4.79 -9.29
C PRO A 229 15.54 -6.31 -9.25
N GLU A 230 16.55 -6.85 -9.93
CA GLU A 230 16.84 -8.29 -9.87
C GLU A 230 17.07 -8.73 -8.43
N GLY A 231 16.36 -9.78 -7.99
CA GLY A 231 16.36 -10.26 -6.60
C GLY A 231 15.43 -9.51 -5.65
N GLY A 232 14.86 -8.37 -6.05
CA GLY A 232 13.84 -7.61 -5.31
C GLY A 232 14.30 -6.24 -4.82
N ALA A 233 13.38 -5.42 -4.31
CA ALA A 233 13.60 -4.01 -3.96
C ALA A 233 14.75 -3.72 -2.97
N HIS A 234 15.16 -4.72 -2.19
CA HIS A 234 16.24 -4.60 -1.21
C HIS A 234 17.64 -4.72 -1.81
N THR A 235 17.78 -5.26 -3.04
CA THR A 235 19.08 -5.46 -3.68
C THR A 235 19.66 -4.15 -4.21
N ASP A 236 18.80 -3.28 -4.74
CA ASP A 236 19.16 -1.91 -5.14
C ASP A 236 18.02 -0.93 -4.83
N PRO A 237 17.99 -0.35 -3.61
CA PRO A 237 16.98 0.62 -3.22
C PRO A 237 16.98 1.90 -4.08
N LYS A 238 18.12 2.28 -4.66
CA LYS A 238 18.22 3.47 -5.51
C LYS A 238 17.56 3.22 -6.85
N GLN A 239 17.89 2.10 -7.50
CA GLN A 239 17.22 1.69 -8.73
C GLN A 239 15.72 1.48 -8.50
N MET A 240 15.32 0.88 -7.38
CA MET A 240 13.90 0.75 -7.03
C MET A 240 13.22 2.12 -6.93
N ALA A 241 13.87 3.12 -6.33
CA ALA A 241 13.34 4.47 -6.26
C ALA A 241 13.25 5.12 -7.66
N GLU A 242 14.25 4.96 -8.53
CA GLU A 242 14.20 5.47 -9.91
C GLU A 242 13.04 4.89 -10.72
N ILE A 243 12.80 3.58 -10.59
CA ILE A 243 11.65 2.91 -11.24
C ILE A 243 10.33 3.48 -10.69
N LEU A 244 10.24 3.62 -9.36
CA LEU A 244 9.03 4.13 -8.71
C LEU A 244 8.78 5.61 -9.07
N ASP A 245 9.83 6.42 -9.15
CA ASP A 245 9.79 7.83 -9.56
C ASP A 245 9.06 8.00 -10.91
N ALA A 246 9.50 7.26 -11.93
CA ALA A 246 8.90 7.29 -13.26
C ALA A 246 7.41 6.87 -13.26
N VAL A 247 7.04 5.90 -12.42
CA VAL A 247 5.64 5.46 -12.27
C VAL A 247 4.80 6.53 -11.59
N LEU A 248 5.30 7.15 -10.52
CA LEU A 248 4.61 8.21 -9.79
C LEU A 248 4.43 9.46 -10.68
N GLU A 249 5.46 9.85 -11.42
CA GLU A 249 5.41 10.97 -12.36
C GLU A 249 4.33 10.75 -13.43
N ARG A 250 4.35 9.60 -14.11
CA ARG A 250 3.34 9.25 -15.11
C ARG A 250 1.93 9.22 -14.51
N SER A 251 1.77 8.64 -13.32
CA SER A 251 0.49 8.55 -12.63
C SER A 251 -0.07 9.93 -12.31
N LEU A 252 0.74 10.82 -11.75
CA LEU A 252 0.32 12.19 -11.47
C LEU A 252 0.02 12.98 -12.75
N ALA A 253 0.86 12.86 -13.78
CA ALA A 253 0.65 13.52 -15.06
C ALA A 253 -0.67 13.08 -15.74
N GLU A 254 -1.06 11.81 -15.59
CA GLU A 254 -2.37 11.32 -16.05
C GLU A 254 -3.51 11.95 -15.24
N LEU A 255 -3.42 11.91 -13.91
CA LEU A 255 -4.50 12.35 -13.03
C LEU A 255 -4.75 13.86 -13.07
N ARG A 256 -3.71 14.67 -13.33
CA ARG A 256 -3.83 16.13 -13.48
C ARG A 256 -4.70 16.56 -14.66
N LYS A 257 -4.97 15.67 -15.62
CA LYS A 257 -5.86 15.96 -16.76
C LYS A 257 -7.33 16.06 -16.37
N TYR A 258 -7.69 15.60 -15.18
CA TYR A 258 -9.06 15.58 -14.68
C TYR A 258 -9.29 16.72 -13.69
N SER A 259 -10.46 17.34 -13.80
CA SER A 259 -10.96 18.26 -12.78
C SER A 259 -11.23 17.54 -11.45
N PRO A 260 -11.28 18.25 -10.31
CA PRO A 260 -11.62 17.63 -9.03
C PRO A 260 -12.94 16.85 -9.03
N ARG A 261 -13.96 17.33 -9.78
CA ARG A 261 -15.24 16.63 -9.92
C ARG A 261 -15.09 15.31 -10.68
N GLU A 262 -14.28 15.29 -11.73
CA GLU A 262 -14.00 14.07 -12.50
C GLU A 262 -13.18 13.08 -11.69
N LEU A 263 -12.18 13.53 -10.93
CA LEU A 263 -11.42 12.66 -10.00
C LEU A 263 -12.35 11.94 -9.03
N LEU A 264 -13.24 12.68 -8.36
CA LEU A 264 -14.21 12.10 -7.42
C LEU A 264 -15.14 11.08 -8.09
N GLY A 265 -15.67 11.40 -9.27
CA GLY A 265 -16.53 10.49 -10.04
C GLY A 265 -15.80 9.22 -10.47
N ARG A 266 -14.57 9.35 -10.97
CA ARG A 266 -13.73 8.21 -11.38
C ARG A 266 -13.37 7.32 -10.20
N ARG A 267 -12.97 7.92 -9.07
CA ARG A 267 -12.67 7.17 -7.84
C ARG A 267 -13.88 6.40 -7.34
N TYR A 268 -15.05 7.04 -7.32
CA TYR A 268 -16.31 6.37 -6.98
C TYR A 268 -16.57 5.18 -7.89
N GLU A 269 -16.53 5.39 -9.22
CA GLU A 269 -16.79 4.33 -10.20
C GLU A 269 -15.79 3.17 -10.10
N LYS A 270 -14.50 3.48 -9.88
CA LYS A 270 -13.44 2.49 -9.69
C LYS A 270 -13.81 1.51 -8.58
N PHE A 271 -14.06 2.01 -7.37
CA PHE A 271 -14.38 1.16 -6.22
C PHE A 271 -15.79 0.55 -6.32
N ARG A 272 -16.76 1.25 -6.94
CA ARG A 272 -18.13 0.75 -7.10
C ARG A 272 -18.23 -0.47 -8.02
N ARG A 273 -17.31 -0.60 -8.97
CA ARG A 273 -17.21 -1.74 -9.90
C ARG A 273 -16.41 -2.91 -9.35
N MET A 274 -15.70 -2.73 -8.25
CA MET A 274 -14.99 -3.83 -7.60
C MET A 274 -15.98 -4.77 -6.93
N GLY A 275 -15.93 -6.05 -7.33
CA GLY A 275 -16.82 -7.10 -6.86
C GLY A 275 -17.67 -7.68 -8.00
N GLN A 276 -17.65 -9.00 -8.11
CA GLN A 276 -18.49 -9.75 -9.04
C GLN A 276 -19.57 -10.49 -8.24
N PHE A 277 -20.81 -10.41 -8.70
CA PHE A 277 -21.94 -11.10 -8.10
C PHE A 277 -22.88 -11.58 -9.19
N PHE A 278 -23.47 -12.74 -8.99
CA PHE A 278 -24.56 -13.23 -9.84
C PHE A 278 -25.83 -12.43 -9.52
N ARG A 279 -26.55 -12.02 -10.55
CA ARG A 279 -27.92 -11.51 -10.39
C ARG A 279 -28.85 -12.68 -10.63
N THR A 280 -29.66 -13.02 -9.63
CA THR A 280 -30.80 -13.92 -9.84
C THR A 280 -31.75 -13.23 -10.82
N ALA A 281 -32.11 -13.94 -11.89
CA ALA A 281 -33.11 -13.48 -12.87
C ALA A 281 -34.52 -13.50 -12.27
#